data_AF-A0A7Y5PBD0-F1
#
_entry.id   AF-A0A7Y5PBD0-F1
#
_cell.length_a   1.000
_cell.length_b   1.000
_cell.length_c   1.000
_cell.angle_alpha   90.00
_cell.angle_beta   90.00
_cell.angle_gamma   90.00
#
_symmetry.space_group_name_H-M   'P 1'
#
loop_
_entity.id
_entity.type
_entity.pdbx_description
1 polymer ?
#
loop_
_entity_poly.entity_id
_entity_poly.type
_entity_poly.pdbx_seq_one_letter_code
_entity_poly.pdbx_strand_id
1 'polypeptide(L)' 'VFGFVVNAVAIGLAISCLFVDFAEIESARKSKLSAKTEWYFAFSVLVTLVWLYLEILRMMKRLRR' A
#
# COMPACT_ATOMS: atom_id res chain seq x y z
N VAL A 1 -20.67 -13.02 -1.86
CA VAL A 1 -19.97 -12.84 -3.15
C VAL A 1 -19.54 -11.39 -3.38
N PHE A 2 -20.45 -10.41 -3.42
CA PHE A 2 -20.11 -8.99 -3.71
C PHE A 2 -19.02 -8.42 -2.79
N GLY A 3 -19.08 -8.72 -1.49
CA GLY A 3 -18.06 -8.27 -0.54
C GLY A 3 -16.67 -8.88 -0.73
N PHE A 4 -16.57 -10.07 -1.32
CA PHE A 4 -15.27 -10.71 -1.60
C PHE A 4 -14.56 -10.02 -2.77
N VAL A 5 -15.31 -9.73 -3.84
CA VAL A 5 -14.79 -9.05 -5.04
C VAL A 5 -14.27 -7.65 -4.70
N VAL A 6 -15.03 -6.87 -3.94
CA VAL A 6 -14.61 -5.51 -3.52
C VAL A 6 -13.29 -5.56 -2.73
N ASN A 7 -13.14 -6.54 -1.85
CA ASN A 7 -11.94 -6.69 -1.03
C ASN A 7 -10.73 -7.14 -1.87
N ALA A 8 -10.94 -8.06 -2.82
CA ALA A 8 -9.90 -8.51 -3.75
C ALA A 8 -9.41 -7.36 -4.65
N VAL A 9 -10.33 -6.52 -5.16
CA VAL A 9 -9.97 -5.32 -5.93
C VAL A 9 -9.21 -4.31 -5.06
N ALA A 10 -9.65 -4.10 -3.82
CA ALA A 10 -8.96 -3.21 -2.88
C ALA A 10 -7.53 -3.69 -2.55
N ILE A 11 -7.33 -5.01 -2.39
CA ILE A 11 -5.98 -5.58 -2.21
C ILE A 11 -5.13 -5.34 -3.46
N GLY A 12 -5.66 -5.58 -4.66
CA GLY A 12 -4.95 -5.33 -5.91
C GLY A 12 -4.55 -3.86 -6.09
N LEU A 13 -5.43 -2.93 -5.73
CA LEU A 13 -5.15 -1.49 -5.73
C LEU A 13 -4.07 -1.13 -4.71
N ALA A 14 -4.17 -1.65 -3.48
CA ALA A 14 -3.17 -1.40 -2.44
C ALA A 14 -1.78 -1.90 -2.82
N ILE A 15 -1.68 -3.08 -3.45
CA ILE A 15 -0.40 -3.60 -4.00
C ILE A 15 0.13 -2.67 -5.09
N SER A 16 -0.75 -2.19 -5.97
CA SER A 16 -0.37 -1.27 -7.05
C SER A 16 0.15 0.07 -6.50
N CYS A 17 -0.51 0.64 -5.48
CA CYS A 17 -0.02 1.81 -4.76
C CYS A 17 1.37 1.55 -4.16
N LEU A 18 1.56 0.41 -3.50
CA LEU A 18 2.83 0.06 -2.86
C LEU A 18 3.95 -0.04 -3.91
N PHE A 19 3.67 -0.62 -5.08
CA PHE A 19 4.62 -0.75 -6.17
C PHE A 19 5.04 0.62 -6.72
N VAL A 20 4.10 1.54 -6.87
CA VAL A 20 4.37 2.93 -7.29
C VAL A 20 5.18 3.66 -6.22
N ASP A 21 4.81 3.54 -4.94
CA ASP A 21 5.55 4.14 -3.82
C ASP A 21 7.03 3.68 -3.83
N PHE A 22 7.28 2.39 -4.07
CA PHE A 22 8.65 1.86 -4.18
C PHE A 22 9.42 2.41 -5.39
N ALA A 23 8.77 2.55 -6.54
CA ALA A 23 9.40 3.12 -7.74
C ALA A 23 9.81 4.58 -7.54
N GLU A 24 8.97 5.36 -6.88
CA GLU A 24 9.25 6.76 -6.54
C GLU A 24 10.41 6.87 -5.55
N ILE A 25 10.50 5.99 -4.54
CA ILE A 25 11.62 5.95 -3.60
C ILE A 25 12.95 5.66 -4.29
N GLU A 26 12.95 4.76 -5.27
CA GLU A 26 14.16 4.43 -6.03
C GLU A 26 14.60 5.59 -6.94
N SER A 27 13.64 6.31 -7.52
CA SER A 27 13.90 7.55 -8.28
C SER A 27 14.41 8.67 -7.37
N ALA A 28 13.81 8.84 -6.19
CA ALA A 28 14.18 9.81 -5.16
C ALA A 28 15.61 9.62 -4.65
N ARG A 29 16.02 8.37 -4.44
CA ARG A 29 17.39 8.03 -4.03
C ARG A 29 18.43 8.46 -5.08
N LYS A 30 18.12 8.29 -6.37
CA LYS A 30 19.01 8.69 -7.48
C LYS A 30 19.14 10.21 -7.60
N SER A 31 18.11 10.95 -7.23
CA SER A 31 18.06 12.40 -7.35
C SER A 31 18.54 13.16 -6.10
N LYS A 32 19.06 12.47 -5.06
CA LYS A 32 19.51 13.06 -3.78
C LYS A 32 18.50 14.08 -3.24
N LEU A 33 17.24 13.68 -3.13
CA LEU A 33 16.18 14.55 -2.64
C LEU A 33 16.44 15.02 -1.19
N SER A 34 15.88 16.17 -0.85
CA SER A 34 15.96 16.76 0.49
C SER A 34 15.35 15.83 1.55
N ALA A 35 15.92 15.79 2.75
CA ALA A 35 15.50 14.92 3.87
C ALA A 35 14.00 15.04 4.23
N LYS A 36 13.35 16.18 3.93
CA LYS A 36 11.90 16.33 4.12
C LYS A 36 11.10 15.42 3.20
N THR A 37 11.53 15.27 1.94
CA THR A 37 10.84 14.46 0.95
C THR A 37 10.97 12.96 1.26
N GLU A 38 12.12 12.54 1.79
CA GLU A 38 12.32 11.15 2.25
C GLU A 38 11.33 10.76 3.35
N TRP A 39 11.07 11.66 4.30
CA TRP A 39 10.11 11.40 5.38
C TRP A 39 8.67 11.24 4.86
N TYR A 40 8.26 12.05 3.88
CA TYR A 40 6.94 11.92 3.25
C TYR A 40 6.77 10.60 2.50
N PHE A 41 7.79 10.16 1.75
CA PHE A 41 7.75 8.87 1.07
C PHE A 41 7.68 7.70 2.05
N ALA A 42 8.45 7.74 3.13
CA ALA A 42 8.39 6.73 4.19
C ALA A 42 7.00 6.67 4.84
N PHE A 43 6.37 7.83 5.06
CA PHE A 43 5.00 7.89 5.58
C PHE A 43 3.96 7.31 4.61
N SER A 44 4.07 7.63 3.30
CA SER A 44 3.20 7.08 2.25
C SER A 44 3.23 5.55 2.26
N VAL A 45 4.43 4.95 2.23
CA VAL A 45 4.61 3.49 2.28
C VAL A 45 4.00 2.90 3.54
N LEU A 46 4.17 3.55 4.70
CA LEU A 46 3.61 3.06 5.96
C LEU A 46 2.08 3.02 5.90
N VAL A 47 1.44 4.06 5.36
CA VAL A 47 -0.02 4.12 5.20
C VAL A 47 -0.50 3.03 4.24
N THR A 48 0.17 2.86 3.09
CA THR A 48 -0.16 1.81 2.11
C THR A 48 -0.03 0.42 2.71
N LEU A 49 1.01 0.18 3.52
CA LEU A 49 1.24 -1.10 4.21
C LEU A 49 0.15 -1.41 5.25
N VAL A 50 -0.22 -0.41 6.08
CA VAL A 50 -1.29 -0.56 7.07
C VAL A 50 -2.62 -0.81 6.38
N TRP A 51 -2.91 -0.11 5.28
CA TRP A 51 -4.12 -0.34 4.51
C TRP A 51 -4.16 -1.76 3.94
N LEU A 52 -3.09 -2.22 3.29
CA LEU A 52 -2.98 -3.60 2.79
C LEU A 52 -3.23 -4.62 3.91
N TYR A 53 -2.63 -4.41 5.07
CA TYR A 53 -2.80 -5.27 6.24
C TYR A 53 -4.27 -5.36 6.68
N LEU A 54 -4.97 -4.22 6.79
CA LEU A 54 -6.38 -4.20 7.15
C LEU A 54 -7.27 -4.88 6.10
N GLU A 55 -6.93 -4.74 4.82
CA GLU A 55 -7.67 -5.38 3.73
C GLU A 55 -7.54 -6.91 3.81
N ILE A 56 -6.33 -7.42 4.06
CA ILE A 56 -6.07 -8.86 4.28
C ILE A 56 -6.83 -9.38 5.51
N LEU A 57 -6.80 -8.64 6.63
CA LEU A 57 -7.57 -9.01 7.83
C LEU A 57 -9.07 -9.05 7.56
N ARG A 58 -9.60 -8.10 6.77
CA ARG A 58 -11.02 -8.12 6.35
C ARG A 58 -11.32 -9.31 5.45
N MET A 59 -10.39 -9.74 4.60
CA MET A 59 -10.53 -10.95 3.78
C MET A 59 -10.60 -12.19 4.67
N MET A 60 -9.67 -12.32 5.62
CA MET A 60 -9.63 -13.43 6.59
C MET A 60 -10.90 -13.49 7.44
N LYS A 61 -11.42 -12.34 7.89
CA LYS A 61 -12.67 -12.28 8.66
C LYS A 61 -13.87 -12.79 7.86
N ARG A 62 -13.89 -12.55 6.54
CA ARG A 62 -14.93 -13.08 5.65
C ARG A 62 -14.75 -14.58 5.37
N LEU A 63 -13.51 -15.06 5.26
CA LEU A 63 -13.21 -16.49 5.08
C LEU A 63 -13.58 -17.33 6.31
N ARG A 64 -13.45 -16.74 7.52
CA ARG A 64 -13.79 -17.39 8.79
C ARG A 64 -15.30 -17.36 9.11
N ARG A 65 -16.11 -16.65 8.32
CA ARG A 65 -17.57 -16.59 8.52
C ARG A 65 -18.28 -17.64 7.69
#